data_AF-A0A1A8QM24-F1
#
_entry.id   AF-A0A1A8QM24-F1
#
_cell.length_a   1.000
_cell.length_b   1.000
_cell.length_c   1.000
_cell.angle_alpha   90.00
_cell.angle_beta   90.00
_cell.angle_gamma   90.00
#
_symmetry.space_group_name_H-M   'P 1'
#
loop_
_entity.id
_entity.type
_entity.pdbx_description
1 polymer ?
#
loop_
_entity_poly.entity_id
_entity_poly.type
_entity_poly.pdbx_seq_one_letter_code
_entity_poly.pdbx_strand_id
1 'polypeptide(L)'
;NSGRLGKGVLYASVNPEYFSAAEMYVPDEWEVPREKITMSRELGQGSFGMVYEGLAKGVVKDEPETSVAIKTVNESASMRERIEFLNEASVMKEFNCHHVVRLLGVVSQGQPTLV
;
A
#
# COMPACT_ATOMS: atom_id res chain seq x y z
N ASN A 1 16.44 26.12 46.56
CA ASN A 1 16.92 27.27 45.78
C ASN A 1 17.47 26.72 44.45
N SER A 2 16.72 26.92 43.36
CA SER A 2 17.09 27.03 41.91
C SER A 2 18.08 26.02 41.27
N GLY A 3 17.90 25.42 40.08
CA GLY A 3 16.93 25.49 38.97
C GLY A 3 17.19 24.34 37.95
N ARG A 4 16.16 23.75 37.33
CA ARG A 4 15.69 23.87 35.92
C ARG A 4 16.52 23.21 34.77
N LEU A 5 15.77 22.51 33.90
CA LEU A 5 16.03 21.82 32.60
C LEU A 5 16.61 20.39 32.69
N GLY A 6 16.07 19.33 32.06
CA GLY A 6 15.10 19.19 30.98
C GLY A 6 15.76 18.52 29.76
N LYS A 7 15.20 17.39 29.29
CA LYS A 7 15.45 16.66 28.02
C LYS A 7 16.67 15.73 27.93
N GLY A 8 16.37 14.45 27.78
CA GLY A 8 17.26 13.42 27.23
C GLY A 8 16.52 12.41 26.34
N VAL A 9 15.36 12.78 25.79
CA VAL A 9 14.75 12.01 24.69
C VAL A 9 15.57 12.34 23.45
N LEU A 10 16.38 11.39 23.01
CA LEU A 10 17.05 11.45 21.72
C LEU A 10 15.96 11.42 20.64
N TYR A 11 15.57 12.60 20.14
CA TYR A 11 14.95 12.70 18.83
C TYR A 11 16.06 12.51 17.79
N ALA A 12 16.56 11.28 17.65
CA ALA A 12 17.12 10.91 16.38
C ALA A 12 15.93 10.93 15.41
N SER A 13 15.82 12.00 14.61
CA SER A 13 14.93 11.99 13.45
C SER A 13 15.29 10.73 12.67
N VAL A 14 14.39 9.75 12.69
CA VAL A 14 14.54 8.50 11.94
C VAL A 14 14.91 8.86 10.52
N ASN A 15 16.13 8.47 10.10
CA ASN A 15 16.60 8.72 8.75
C ASN A 15 15.83 7.76 7.82
N PRO A 16 14.92 8.25 6.97
CA PRO A 16 14.06 7.39 6.14
C PRO A 16 14.89 6.54 5.16
N GLU A 17 16.12 6.98 4.85
CA GLU A 17 17.05 6.34 3.93
C GLU A 17 17.57 4.96 4.42
N TYR A 18 17.34 4.60 5.69
CA TYR A 18 17.84 3.35 6.28
C TYR A 18 16.85 2.19 6.28
N PHE A 19 15.55 2.45 6.09
CA PHE A 19 14.53 1.40 6.15
C PHE A 19 14.36 0.78 4.78
N SER A 20 14.34 -0.55 4.67
CA SER A 20 13.91 -1.15 3.40
C SER A 20 12.42 -0.86 3.17
N ALA A 21 11.94 -0.84 1.92
CA ALA A 21 10.50 -0.69 1.66
C ALA A 21 9.65 -1.76 2.37
N ALA A 22 10.25 -2.94 2.66
CA ALA A 22 9.64 -4.01 3.43
C ALA A 22 9.54 -3.74 4.95
N GLU A 23 10.32 -2.79 5.48
CA GLU A 23 10.24 -2.33 6.87
C GLU A 23 9.30 -1.14 7.04
N MET A 24 8.84 -0.52 5.93
CA MET A 24 8.06 0.72 5.98
C MET A 24 6.54 0.52 5.97
N TYR A 25 6.08 -0.65 5.52
CA TYR A 25 4.69 -1.06 5.60
C TYR A 25 4.62 -2.40 6.32
N VAL A 26 3.86 -2.44 7.41
CA VAL A 26 3.60 -3.69 8.15
C VAL A 26 2.34 -4.32 7.55
N PRO A 27 2.44 -5.52 6.95
CA PRO A 27 1.26 -6.22 6.46
C PRO A 27 0.21 -6.42 7.56
N ASP A 28 -1.04 -6.14 7.25
CA ASP A 28 -2.19 -6.26 8.14
C ASP A 28 -3.30 -7.11 7.49
N GLU A 29 -4.53 -7.04 7.99
CA GLU A 29 -5.66 -7.83 7.46
C GLU A 29 -6.01 -7.51 6.00
N TRP A 30 -5.46 -6.44 5.42
CA TRP A 30 -5.64 -6.08 4.01
C TRP A 30 -4.62 -6.74 3.08
N GLU A 31 -3.61 -7.42 3.61
CA GLU A 31 -2.61 -8.10 2.78
C GLU A 31 -3.24 -9.27 2.01
N VAL A 32 -3.10 -9.25 0.68
CA VAL A 32 -3.56 -10.31 -0.21
C VAL A 32 -2.37 -11.08 -0.75
N PRO A 33 -2.37 -12.42 -0.66
CA PRO A 33 -1.34 -13.23 -1.30
C PRO A 33 -1.28 -12.99 -2.81
N ARG A 34 -0.09 -12.72 -3.36
CA ARG A 34 0.10 -12.36 -4.77
C ARG A 34 -0.48 -13.39 -5.73
N GLU A 35 -0.40 -14.67 -5.38
CA GLU A 35 -0.92 -15.80 -6.16
C GLU A 35 -2.46 -15.79 -6.31
N LYS A 36 -3.16 -14.99 -5.51
CA LYS A 36 -4.61 -14.77 -5.64
C LYS A 36 -4.96 -13.67 -6.64
N ILE A 37 -3.97 -12.97 -7.19
CA ILE A 37 -4.15 -11.87 -8.14
C ILE A 37 -3.72 -12.32 -9.53
N THR A 38 -4.55 -12.03 -10.53
CA THR A 38 -4.23 -12.23 -11.95
C THR A 38 -4.49 -10.95 -12.71
N MET A 39 -3.45 -10.34 -13.29
CA MET A 39 -3.59 -9.18 -14.17
C MET A 39 -3.97 -9.63 -15.58
N SER A 40 -4.85 -8.88 -16.23
CA SER A 40 -5.34 -9.17 -17.58
C SER A 40 -4.85 -8.15 -18.60
N ARG A 41 -5.38 -6.92 -18.58
CA ARG A 41 -5.08 -5.88 -19.56
C ARG A 41 -4.85 -4.53 -18.91
N GLU A 42 -4.12 -3.65 -19.59
CA GLU A 42 -3.93 -2.27 -19.15
C GLU A 42 -5.24 -1.48 -19.26
N LEU A 43 -5.53 -0.69 -18.22
CA LEU A 43 -6.62 0.28 -18.18
C LEU A 43 -6.10 1.70 -18.43
N GLY A 44 -4.89 2.01 -17.97
CA GLY A 44 -4.26 3.30 -18.20
C GLY A 44 -3.20 3.66 -17.16
N GLN A 45 -2.50 4.76 -17.40
CA GLN A 45 -1.43 5.24 -16.54
C GLN A 45 -1.99 6.05 -15.35
N GLY A 46 -1.68 5.60 -14.13
CA GLY A 46 -1.93 6.35 -12.90
C GLY A 46 -0.70 7.14 -12.44
N SER A 47 -0.83 7.82 -11.30
CA SER A 47 0.24 8.69 -10.76
C SER A 47 1.53 7.97 -10.37
N PHE A 48 1.43 6.70 -9.94
CA PHE A 48 2.58 5.90 -9.46
C PHE A 48 3.06 4.85 -10.48
N GLY A 49 2.20 4.49 -11.43
CA GLY A 49 2.42 3.34 -12.30
C GLY A 49 1.18 2.99 -13.12
N MET A 50 1.24 1.85 -13.79
CA MET A 50 0.16 1.37 -14.65
C MET A 50 -1.00 0.82 -13.81
N VAL A 51 -2.22 1.00 -14.29
CA VAL A 51 -3.42 0.37 -13.74
C VAL A 51 -3.84 -0.74 -14.69
N TYR A 52 -4.06 -1.94 -14.15
CA TYR A 52 -4.51 -3.11 -14.88
C TYR A 52 -5.93 -3.48 -14.46
N GLU A 53 -6.68 -4.07 -15.37
CA GLU A 53 -7.84 -4.90 -15.04
C GLU A 53 -7.33 -6.29 -14.65
N GLY A 54 -7.97 -6.94 -13.67
CA GLY A 54 -7.63 -8.29 -13.29
C GLY A 54 -8.71 -8.98 -12.46
N LEU A 55 -8.33 -10.13 -11.90
CA LEU A 55 -9.14 -10.94 -11.00
C LEU A 55 -8.43 -11.10 -9.66
N ALA A 56 -9.18 -11.02 -8.57
CA ALA A 56 -8.73 -11.28 -7.22
C ALA A 56 -9.59 -12.35 -6.55
N LYS A 57 -8.96 -13.33 -5.90
CA LYS A 57 -9.64 -14.46 -5.25
C LYS A 57 -9.95 -14.18 -3.78
N GLY A 58 -11.22 -14.33 -3.39
CA GLY A 58 -11.65 -14.27 -1.98
C GLY A 58 -11.42 -12.92 -1.31
N VAL A 59 -11.52 -11.82 -2.06
CA VAL A 59 -11.44 -10.44 -1.54
C VAL A 59 -12.81 -9.83 -1.20
N VAL A 60 -13.89 -10.43 -1.72
CA VAL A 60 -15.27 -10.08 -1.39
C VAL A 60 -15.97 -11.31 -0.81
N LYS A 61 -16.75 -11.11 0.25
CA LYS A 61 -17.50 -12.19 0.90
C LYS A 61 -18.50 -12.78 -0.08
N ASP A 62 -18.56 -14.12 -0.12
CA ASP A 62 -19.48 -14.89 -0.97
C ASP A 62 -19.18 -14.78 -2.49
N GLU A 63 -18.05 -14.19 -2.88
CA GLU A 63 -17.55 -14.14 -4.25
C GLU A 63 -16.21 -14.89 -4.36
N PRO A 64 -16.14 -16.02 -5.10
CA PRO A 64 -14.89 -16.76 -5.27
C PRO A 64 -13.80 -15.95 -6.00
N GLU A 65 -14.20 -15.19 -7.02
CA GLU A 65 -13.35 -14.30 -7.81
C GLU A 65 -14.09 -12.99 -8.06
N THR A 66 -13.38 -11.88 -7.91
CA THR A 66 -13.91 -10.53 -8.13
C THR A 66 -13.05 -9.84 -9.20
N SER A 67 -13.71 -9.18 -10.15
CA SER A 67 -13.02 -8.30 -11.12
C SER A 67 -12.55 -7.02 -10.41
N VAL A 68 -11.28 -6.69 -10.60
CA VAL A 68 -10.62 -5.60 -9.86
C VAL A 68 -9.79 -4.71 -10.79
N ALA A 69 -9.63 -3.46 -10.39
CA ALA A 69 -8.54 -2.62 -10.87
C ALA A 69 -7.32 -2.84 -9.98
N ILE A 70 -6.14 -3.01 -10.57
CA ILE A 70 -4.88 -3.28 -9.88
C ILE A 70 -3.93 -2.15 -10.24
N LYS A 71 -3.67 -1.27 -9.28
CA LYS A 71 -2.71 -0.18 -9.41
C LYS A 71 -1.33 -0.72 -9.05
N THR A 72 -0.33 -0.39 -9.86
CA THR A 72 1.07 -0.76 -9.60
C THR A 72 1.91 0.47 -9.29
N VAL A 73 3.05 0.23 -8.66
CA VAL A 73 4.15 1.18 -8.60
C VAL A 73 5.21 0.79 -9.64
N ASN A 74 5.79 1.77 -10.32
CA ASN A 74 6.89 1.52 -11.25
C ASN A 74 8.06 0.79 -10.55
N GLU A 75 8.72 -0.15 -11.24
CA GLU A 75 9.88 -0.85 -10.70
C GLU A 75 11.02 0.10 -10.33
N SER A 76 11.21 1.17 -11.11
CA SER A 76 12.20 2.21 -10.87
C SER A 76 11.79 3.25 -9.83
N ALA A 77 10.59 3.12 -9.25
CA ALA A 77 10.11 4.06 -8.24
C ALA A 77 11.01 4.03 -7.00
N SER A 78 11.29 5.23 -6.52
CA SER A 78 11.99 5.45 -5.26
C SER A 78 11.24 4.79 -4.11
N MET A 79 11.99 4.51 -3.04
CA MET A 79 11.41 4.01 -1.80
C MET A 79 10.32 4.94 -1.27
N ARG A 80 10.53 6.26 -1.38
CA ARG A 80 9.56 7.28 -0.97
C ARG A 80 8.24 7.15 -1.74
N GLU A 81 8.29 7.01 -3.06
CA GLU A 81 7.07 6.84 -3.89
C GLU A 81 6.32 5.56 -3.52
N ARG A 82 7.04 4.48 -3.19
CA ARG A 82 6.42 3.22 -2.73
C ARG A 82 5.72 3.38 -1.39
N ILE A 83 6.27 4.19 -0.49
CA ILE A 83 5.65 4.51 0.81
C ILE A 83 4.42 5.38 0.61
N GLU A 84 4.52 6.42 -0.22
CA GLU A 84 3.38 7.29 -0.55
C GLU A 84 2.25 6.49 -1.19
N PHE A 85 2.58 5.54 -2.08
CA PHE A 85 1.64 4.62 -2.69
C PHE A 85 0.88 3.75 -1.67
N LEU A 86 1.59 3.14 -0.71
CA LEU A 86 0.98 2.32 0.35
C LEU A 86 0.24 3.16 1.40
N ASN A 87 0.66 4.40 1.63
CA ASN A 87 -0.03 5.34 2.50
C ASN A 87 -1.38 5.77 1.92
N GLU A 88 -1.46 6.04 0.61
CA GLU A 88 -2.74 6.30 -0.06
C GLU A 88 -3.71 5.13 0.12
N ALA A 89 -3.22 3.90 -0.07
CA ALA A 89 -4.02 2.69 0.19
C ALA A 89 -4.46 2.60 1.65
N SER A 90 -3.58 2.93 2.60
CA SER A 90 -3.88 2.85 4.03
C SER A 90 -5.00 3.82 4.45
N VAL A 91 -5.03 5.02 3.89
CA VAL A 91 -6.15 5.96 4.08
C VAL A 91 -7.46 5.37 3.56
N MET A 92 -7.42 4.60 2.47
CA MET A 92 -8.62 4.01 1.87
C MET A 92 -9.27 2.90 2.71
N LYS A 93 -8.53 2.30 3.66
CA LYS A 93 -9.02 1.23 4.55
C LYS A 93 -10.18 1.66 5.44
N GLU A 94 -10.25 2.95 5.77
CA GLU A 94 -11.28 3.51 6.65
C GLU A 94 -12.61 3.78 5.92
N PHE A 95 -12.63 3.74 4.58
CA PHE A 95 -13.83 4.04 3.81
C PHE A 95 -14.69 2.82 3.56
N ASN A 96 -15.94 2.90 4.03
CA ASN A 96 -17.00 1.98 3.68
C ASN A 96 -18.25 2.76 3.22
N CYS A 97 -18.21 3.28 1.99
CA CYS A 97 -19.26 4.12 1.42
C CYS A 97 -19.56 3.72 -0.03
N HIS A 98 -20.83 3.78 -0.44
CA HIS A 98 -21.25 3.39 -1.79
C HIS A 98 -20.69 4.29 -2.90
N HIS A 99 -20.45 5.58 -2.60
CA HIS A 99 -20.02 6.57 -3.61
C HIS A 99 -18.51 6.78 -3.64
N VAL A 100 -17.74 6.00 -2.87
CA VAL A 100 -16.28 6.04 -2.86
C VAL A 100 -15.78 4.68 -3.35
N VAL A 101 -14.82 4.68 -4.28
CA VAL A 101 -14.20 3.45 -4.76
C VAL A 101 -13.59 2.72 -3.56
N ARG A 102 -13.95 1.45 -3.39
CA ARG A 102 -13.52 0.65 -2.25
C ARG A 102 -12.16 0.01 -2.53
N LEU A 103 -11.25 0.09 -1.55
CA LEU A 103 -10.05 -0.74 -1.51
C LEU A 103 -10.46 -2.20 -1.23
N LEU A 104 -9.87 -3.16 -1.95
CA LEU A 104 -10.16 -4.60 -1.76
C LEU A 104 -8.97 -5.39 -1.21
N GLY A 105 -7.76 -4.83 -1.27
CA GLY A 105 -6.57 -5.47 -0.74
C GLY A 105 -5.29 -4.71 -1.09
N VAL A 106 -4.20 -5.14 -0.49
CA VAL A 106 -2.85 -4.62 -0.72
C VAL A 106 -1.91 -5.82 -0.91
N VAL A 107 -0.97 -5.72 -1.86
CA VAL A 107 0.13 -6.68 -1.98
C VAL A 107 1.43 -5.91 -1.77
N SER A 108 1.87 -5.87 -0.51
CA SER A 108 3.09 -5.16 -0.11
C SER A 108 4.35 -6.00 -0.32
N GLN A 109 4.20 -7.33 -0.35
CA GLN A 109 5.30 -8.26 -0.50
C GLN A 109 5.64 -8.59 -1.97
N GLY A 110 6.93 -8.58 -2.28
CA GLY A 110 7.45 -8.80 -3.63
C GLY A 110 7.33 -7.58 -4.56
N GLN A 111 7.63 -7.78 -5.84
CA GLN A 111 7.60 -6.74 -6.87
C GLN A 111 6.70 -7.16 -8.04
N PRO A 112 5.97 -6.21 -8.67
CA PRO A 112 5.71 -4.85 -8.19
C PRO A 112 4.71 -4.84 -7.00
N THR A 113 4.74 -3.81 -6.16
CA THR A 113 3.73 -3.56 -5.12
C THR A 113 2.38 -3.29 -5.78
N LEU A 114 1.29 -3.87 -5.26
CA LEU A 114 -0.07 -3.77 -5.82
C LEU A 114 -1.04 -3.17 -4.79
N VAL A 115 -1.96 -2.33 -5.27
CA VAL A 115 -3.12 -1.80 -4.54
C VAL A 115 -4.37 -1.94 -5.39
#